data_AF-A0A1P9WTB4-F1
#
_entry.id   AF-A0A1P9WTB4-F1
#
_cell.length_a   1.000
_cell.length_b   1.000
_cell.length_c   1.000
_cell.angle_alpha   90.00
_cell.angle_beta   90.00
_cell.angle_gamma   90.00
#
_symmetry.space_group_name_H-M   'P 1'
#
loop_
_entity.id
_entity.type
_entity.pdbx_description
1 polymer ?
#
loop_
_entity_poly.entity_id
_entity_poly.type
_entity_poly.pdbx_seq_one_letter_code
_entity_poly.pdbx_strand_id
1 'polypeptide(L)'
;MQVEDILDDLPTTPHERAELIEQLLEMIEHWDAGIKRHESYPERDEFTIDQFTDQRNKYIAQLAVLLNQYGLIVQMPTQPTTGRLAA
;
A
#
# COMPACT_ATOMS: atom_id res chain seq x y z
N MET A 1 1.40 13.18 -6.82
CA MET A 1 0.34 12.26 -7.24
C MET A 1 -0.65 12.16 -6.10
N GLN A 2 -1.72 12.94 -6.18
CA GLN A 2 -2.83 12.87 -5.24
C GLN A 2 -3.70 11.66 -5.65
N VAL A 3 -4.43 11.03 -4.73
CA VAL A 3 -5.34 9.90 -5.04
C VAL A 3 -6.38 10.31 -6.10
N GLU A 4 -6.65 11.62 -6.18
CA GLU A 4 -7.49 12.28 -7.17
C GLU A 4 -6.98 12.11 -8.62
N ASP A 5 -5.66 12.05 -8.86
CA ASP A 5 -5.09 11.94 -10.22
C ASP A 5 -5.46 10.61 -10.92
N ILE A 6 -5.84 9.57 -10.18
CA ILE A 6 -6.23 8.26 -10.74
C ILE A 6 -7.73 8.20 -11.08
N LEU A 7 -8.54 9.08 -10.47
CA LEU A 7 -9.98 9.12 -10.75
C LEU A 7 -10.27 9.69 -12.15
N ASP A 8 -9.42 10.57 -12.65
CA ASP A 8 -9.61 11.22 -13.95
C ASP A 8 -9.21 10.32 -15.14
N ASP A 9 -8.39 9.28 -14.92
CA ASP A 9 -7.92 8.33 -15.94
C ASP A 9 -8.16 6.86 -15.51
N LEU A 10 -9.37 6.56 -15.01
CA LEU A 10 -9.72 5.18 -14.66
C LEU A 10 -9.69 4.26 -15.91
N PRO A 11 -9.08 3.07 -15.83
CA PRO A 11 -8.95 2.17 -16.97
C PRO A 11 -10.32 1.74 -17.49
N THR A 12 -10.53 1.91 -18.79
CA THR A 12 -11.84 1.71 -19.43
C THR A 12 -12.08 0.27 -19.87
N THR A 13 -11.00 -0.50 -20.06
CA THR A 13 -11.08 -1.92 -20.45
C THR A 13 -10.69 -2.87 -19.30
N PRO A 14 -11.14 -4.14 -19.33
CA PRO A 14 -10.68 -5.15 -18.38
C PRO A 14 -9.17 -5.40 -18.41
N HIS A 15 -8.54 -5.25 -19.57
CA HIS A 15 -7.11 -5.49 -19.72
C HIS A 15 -6.27 -4.38 -19.07
N GLU A 16 -6.52 -3.12 -19.40
CA GLU A 16 -5.85 -1.95 -18.78
C GLU A 16 -5.99 -1.98 -17.25
N ARG A 17 -7.15 -2.42 -16.77
CA ARG A 17 -7.39 -2.55 -15.33
C ARG A 17 -6.61 -3.68 -14.69
N ALA A 18 -6.45 -4.81 -15.37
CA ALA A 18 -5.62 -5.90 -14.88
C ALA A 18 -4.14 -5.47 -14.78
N GLU A 19 -3.63 -4.77 -15.80
CA GLU A 19 -2.28 -4.20 -15.80
C GLU A 19 -2.09 -3.19 -14.66
N LEU A 20 -3.05 -2.29 -14.45
CA LEU A 20 -2.99 -1.34 -13.34
C LEU A 20 -3.02 -2.04 -11.97
N ILE A 21 -3.86 -3.07 -11.80
CA ILE A 21 -3.88 -3.87 -10.56
C ILE A 21 -2.52 -4.52 -10.32
N GLU A 22 -1.93 -5.14 -11.34
CA GLU A 22 -0.62 -5.79 -11.26
C GLU A 22 0.47 -4.77 -10.85
N GLN A 23 0.53 -3.62 -11.53
CA GLN A 23 1.48 -2.56 -11.21
C GLN A 23 1.30 -2.04 -9.77
N LEU A 24 0.07 -1.84 -9.30
CA LEU A 24 -0.20 -1.40 -7.94
C LEU A 24 0.27 -2.43 -6.91
N LEU A 25 0.05 -3.72 -7.17
CA LEU A 25 0.54 -4.80 -6.30
C LEU A 25 2.07 -4.84 -6.26
N GLU A 26 2.74 -4.72 -7.41
CA GLU A 26 4.21 -4.65 -7.47
C GLU A 26 4.77 -3.48 -6.64
N MET A 27 4.14 -2.30 -6.73
CA MET A 27 4.56 -1.14 -5.94
C MET A 27 4.35 -1.38 -4.44
N ILE A 28 3.22 -1.96 -4.04
CA ILE A 28 2.95 -2.30 -2.64
C ILE A 28 4.02 -3.28 -2.10
N GLU A 29 4.33 -4.33 -2.86
CA GLU A 29 5.34 -5.32 -2.49
C GLU A 29 6.74 -4.71 -2.39
N HIS A 30 7.09 -3.81 -3.32
CA HIS A 30 8.35 -3.07 -3.29
C HIS A 30 8.52 -2.27 -1.99
N TRP A 31 7.50 -1.51 -1.60
CA TRP A 31 7.54 -0.72 -0.37
C TRP A 31 7.52 -1.60 0.89
N ASP A 32 6.74 -2.68 0.91
CA ASP A 32 6.75 -3.63 2.03
C ASP A 32 8.11 -4.30 2.22
N ALA A 33 8.82 -4.63 1.13
CA ALA A 33 10.19 -5.14 1.20
C ALA A 33 11.16 -4.07 1.75
N GLY A 34 10.99 -2.82 1.34
CA GLY A 34 11.73 -1.68 1.89
C GLY A 34 11.51 -1.51 3.40
N ILE A 35 10.25 -1.49 3.85
CA ILE A 35 9.87 -1.38 5.27
C ILE A 35 10.54 -2.51 6.06
N LYS A 36 10.32 -3.77 5.65
CA LYS A 36 10.92 -4.95 6.33
C LYS A 36 12.45 -4.84 6.43
N ARG A 37 13.11 -4.32 5.40
CA ARG A 37 14.55 -4.11 5.41
C ARG A 37 14.97 -3.07 6.45
N HIS A 38 14.34 -1.90 6.49
CA HIS A 38 14.67 -0.86 7.46
C HIS A 38 14.28 -1.24 8.89
N GLU A 39 13.20 -2.01 9.07
CA GLU A 39 12.81 -2.58 10.36
C GLU A 39 13.81 -3.59 10.92
N SER A 40 14.61 -4.23 10.06
CA SER A 40 15.61 -5.24 10.45
C SER A 40 16.94 -4.65 10.94
N TYR A 41 17.14 -3.34 10.80
CA TYR A 41 18.38 -2.70 11.24
C TYR A 41 18.45 -2.60 12.78
N PRO A 42 19.65 -2.70 13.38
CA PRO A 42 19.82 -2.58 14.83
C PRO A 42 19.31 -1.26 15.40
N GLU A 43 19.45 -0.18 14.63
CA GLU A 43 18.77 1.09 14.86
C GLU A 43 17.74 1.28 13.75
N ARG A 44 16.46 1.24 14.13
CA ARG A 44 15.35 1.40 13.19
C ARG A 44 15.31 2.83 12.69
N ASP A 45 15.35 2.99 11.38
CA ASP A 45 15.15 4.28 10.73
C ASP A 45 13.64 4.56 10.63
N GLU A 46 13.06 5.00 11.75
CA GLU A 46 11.63 5.26 11.88
C GLU A 46 11.14 6.30 10.86
N PHE A 47 11.96 7.30 10.52
CA PHE A 47 11.60 8.30 9.51
C PHE A 47 11.44 7.67 8.12
N THR A 48 12.39 6.84 7.70
CA THR A 48 12.30 6.15 6.40
C THR A 48 11.17 5.13 6.40
N ILE A 49 10.95 4.40 7.51
CA ILE A 49 9.84 3.46 7.66
C ILE A 49 8.49 4.18 7.50
N ASP A 50 8.31 5.33 8.14
CA ASP A 50 7.10 6.14 8.01
C ASP A 50 6.90 6.62 6.57
N GLN A 51 7.96 7.14 5.93
CA GLN A 51 7.87 7.56 4.52
C GLN A 51 7.50 6.41 3.58
N PHE A 52 8.05 5.22 3.77
CA PHE A 52 7.73 4.06 2.94
C PHE A 52 6.31 3.57 3.21
N THR A 53 5.89 3.61 4.47
CA THR A 53 4.52 3.28 4.89
C THR A 53 3.51 4.22 4.23
N ASP A 54 3.80 5.52 4.16
CA ASP A 54 2.96 6.49 3.48
C ASP A 54 2.86 6.22 1.97
N GLN A 55 3.97 5.87 1.31
CA GLN A 55 3.94 5.51 -0.12
C GLN A 55 3.13 4.24 -0.36
N ARG A 56 3.38 3.18 0.41
CA ARG A 56 2.60 1.94 0.33
C ARG A 56 1.10 2.20 0.52
N ASN A 57 0.74 2.99 1.54
CA ASN A 57 -0.66 3.30 1.85
C ASN A 57 -1.35 4.07 0.71
N LYS A 58 -0.63 4.92 -0.04
CA LYS A 58 -1.17 5.57 -1.24
C LYS A 58 -1.55 4.53 -2.30
N TYR A 59 -0.67 3.58 -2.62
CA TYR A 59 -0.96 2.55 -3.62
C TYR A 59 -2.09 1.61 -3.17
N ILE A 60 -2.16 1.27 -1.88
CA ILE A 60 -3.30 0.51 -1.33
C ILE A 60 -4.61 1.28 -1.50
N ALA A 61 -4.63 2.59 -1.23
CA ALA A 61 -5.82 3.41 -1.40
C ALA A 61 -6.27 3.46 -2.87
N GLN A 62 -5.33 3.56 -3.81
CA GLN A 62 -5.62 3.51 -5.24
C GLN A 62 -6.19 2.15 -5.67
N LEU A 63 -5.60 1.06 -5.19
CA LEU A 63 -6.12 -0.29 -5.41
C LEU A 63 -7.53 -0.44 -4.82
N ALA A 64 -7.78 0.13 -3.63
CA ALA A 64 -9.09 0.11 -2.99
C ALA A 64 -10.15 0.82 -3.85
N VAL A 65 -9.85 2.00 -4.39
CA VAL A 65 -10.75 2.70 -5.32
C VAL A 65 -11.08 1.82 -6.52
N LEU A 66 -10.06 1.20 -7.11
CA LEU A 66 -10.21 0.37 -8.31
C LEU A 66 -11.06 -0.89 -8.06
N LEU A 67 -10.94 -1.50 -6.88
CA LEU A 67 -11.66 -2.74 -6.54
C LEU A 67 -13.04 -2.48 -5.94
N ASN A 68 -13.27 -1.30 -5.36
CA ASN A 68 -14.56 -0.93 -4.77
C ASN A 68 -15.71 -0.90 -5.81
N GLN A 69 -15.41 -0.65 -7.09
CA GLN A 69 -16.40 -0.73 -8.16
C GLN A 69 -17.03 -2.14 -8.31
N TYR A 70 -16.35 -3.17 -7.80
CA TYR A 70 -16.80 -4.56 -7.76
C TYR A 70 -17.30 -4.99 -6.39
N GLY A 71 -17.47 -4.04 -5.45
CA GLY A 71 -17.88 -4.33 -4.07
C GLY A 71 -16.80 -4.98 -3.21
N LEU A 72 -15.54 -4.92 -3.64
CA LEU A 72 -14.40 -5.46 -2.87
C LEU A 72 -13.81 -4.37 -1.97
N ILE A 73 -13.48 -4.75 -0.74
CA ILE A 73 -12.83 -3.89 0.25
C ILE A 73 -11.39 -4.36 0.42
N VAL A 74 -10.44 -3.44 0.23
CA VAL A 74 -9.02 -3.71 0.45
C VAL A 74 -8.67 -3.31 1.88
N GLN A 75 -8.08 -4.22 2.64
CA GLN A 75 -7.60 -3.97 3.99
C GLN A 75 -6.20 -4.54 4.15
N MET A 76 -5.32 -3.78 4.78
CA MET A 76 -4.06 -4.34 5.24
C MET A 76 -4.31 -5.22 6.46
N PRO A 77 -3.61 -6.35 6.59
CA PRO A 77 -3.63 -7.11 7.83
C PRO A 77 -3.16 -6.19 8.95
N THR A 78 -3.98 -6.04 10.00
CA THR A 78 -3.53 -5.40 11.22
C THR A 78 -2.42 -6.28 11.80
N GLN A 79 -1.22 -5.73 11.96
CA GLN A 79 -0.18 -6.46 12.69
C GLN A 79 -0.77 -6.83 14.06
N PRO A 80 -0.63 -8.09 14.51
CA PRO A 80 -0.94 -8.39 15.90
C PRO A 80 -0.05 -7.50 16.76
N THR A 81 -0.67 -6.63 17.55
CA THR A 81 -0.03 -5.79 18.57
C THR A 81 0.60 -6.71 19.60
N THR A 82 1.77 -7.24 19.27
CA THR A 82 2.51 -8.11 20.16
C THR A 82 3.22 -7.21 21.16
N GLY A 83 2.58 -7.00 22.31
CA GLY A 83 3.25 -6.61 23.55
C GLY A 83 3.59 -5.13 23.70
N ARG A 84 2.58 -4.28 23.90
CA ARG A 84 2.76 -3.06 24.70
C ARG A 84 1.71 -3.01 25.81
N LEU A 85 1.73 -4.05 26.66
CA LEU A 85 1.14 -3.98 27.99
C LEU A 85 2.24 -3.55 28.96
N ALA A 86 2.04 -2.35 29.50
CA ALA A 86 2.53 -1.79 30.77
C ALA A 86 3.78 -2.43 31.41
N ALA A 87 4.84 -1.62 31.49
CA ALA A 87 5.74 -1.62 32.65
C ALA A 87 5.67 -0.22 33.27
#